data_AF-A0A1U7JF67-F1
#
_entry.id   AF-A0A1U7JF67-F1
#
_cell.length_a   1.000
_cell.length_b   1.000
_cell.length_c   1.000
_cell.angle_alpha   90.00
_cell.angle_beta   90.00
_cell.angle_gamma   90.00
#
_symmetry.space_group_name_H-M   'P 1'
#
loop_
_entity.id
_entity.type
_entity.pdbx_description
1 polymer ?
#
loop_
_entity_poly.entity_id
_entity_poly.type
_entity_poly.pdbx_seq_one_letter_code
_entity_poly.pdbx_strand_id
1 'polypeptide(L)'
;MRNSEVISISLRSLNDVSPGTPVSIRKLHATGAVRQRLLDLGLMPNVPVTVVRAAPLNDPIELRVDASAITLRRQEAATVEVDEA
;
A
#
# COMPACT_ATOMS: atom_id res chain seq x y z
N MET A 1 -22.08 -21.01 -24.56
CA MET A 1 -22.35 -19.59 -24.27
C MET A 1 -22.75 -19.45 -22.81
N ARG A 2 -21.80 -19.10 -21.93
CA ARG A 2 -22.05 -18.48 -20.62
C ARG A 2 -20.87 -17.54 -20.38
N ASN A 3 -21.18 -16.27 -20.55
CA ASN A 3 -20.33 -15.09 -20.45
C ASN A 3 -19.48 -15.12 -19.16
N SER A 4 -18.17 -14.87 -19.27
CA SER A 4 -17.56 -13.55 -19.04
C SER A 4 -17.58 -13.14 -17.57
N GLU A 5 -16.53 -13.52 -16.85
CA GLU A 5 -16.11 -12.85 -15.61
C GLU A 5 -14.59 -13.06 -15.49
N VAL A 6 -13.84 -12.42 -16.39
CA VAL A 6 -12.42 -12.21 -16.09
C VAL A 6 -12.39 -11.01 -15.16
N ILE A 7 -12.31 -11.32 -13.87
CA ILE A 7 -12.09 -10.41 -12.75
C ILE A 7 -11.03 -9.38 -13.17
N SER A 8 -11.41 -8.12 -13.24
CA SER A 8 -10.47 -7.02 -13.48
C SER A 8 -9.59 -6.91 -12.24
N ILE A 9 -8.48 -7.65 -12.20
CA ILE A 9 -7.46 -7.51 -11.16
C ILE A 9 -6.72 -6.20 -11.46
N SER A 10 -7.30 -5.08 -11.06
CA SER A 10 -6.57 -3.81 -11.03
C SER A 10 -5.49 -3.93 -9.96
N LEU A 11 -4.24 -4.02 -10.39
CA LEU A 11 -3.07 -3.92 -9.51
C LEU A 11 -3.05 -2.51 -8.89
N ARG A 12 -3.66 -2.36 -7.71
CA ARG A 12 -3.64 -1.11 -6.96
C ARG A 12 -2.44 -1.09 -6.04
N SER A 13 -1.70 0.03 -6.07
CA SER A 13 -0.63 0.31 -5.13
C SER A 13 -1.06 1.32 -4.08
N LEU A 14 -0.28 1.50 -3.02
CA LEU A 14 -0.53 2.56 -2.05
C LEU A 14 -0.57 3.97 -2.66
N ASN A 15 0.03 4.17 -3.85
CA ASN A 15 0.01 5.46 -4.54
C ASN A 15 -1.36 5.83 -5.12
N ASP A 16 -2.20 4.84 -5.35
CA ASP A 16 -3.52 4.98 -5.97
C ASP A 16 -4.64 5.15 -4.92
N VAL A 17 -4.29 5.01 -3.64
CA VAL A 17 -5.23 5.07 -2.52
C VAL A 17 -5.41 6.50 -2.06
N SER A 18 -6.68 6.91 -1.95
CA SER A 18 -7.02 8.24 -1.44
C SER A 18 -6.77 8.35 0.07
N PRO A 19 -6.35 9.52 0.58
CA PRO A 19 -6.28 9.76 2.01
C PRO A 19 -7.62 9.50 2.71
N GLY A 20 -7.57 8.88 3.88
CA GLY A 20 -8.72 8.45 4.67
C GLY A 20 -9.20 7.02 4.35
N THR A 21 -8.73 6.40 3.27
CA THR A 21 -9.18 5.07 2.87
C THR A 21 -8.38 3.97 3.60
N PRO A 22 -9.05 3.05 4.32
CA PRO A 22 -8.43 1.84 4.83
C PRO A 22 -8.24 0.83 3.69
N VAL A 23 -7.05 0.25 3.62
CA VAL A 23 -6.67 -0.78 2.65
C VAL A 23 -5.84 -1.85 3.34
N SER A 24 -5.79 -3.05 2.77
CA SER A 24 -4.98 -4.14 3.32
C SER A 24 -3.79 -4.40 2.41
N ILE A 25 -2.59 -4.56 2.99
CA ILE A 25 -1.40 -4.91 2.20
C ILE A 25 -1.58 -6.31 1.65
N ARG A 26 -1.51 -6.46 0.33
CA ARG A 26 -1.58 -7.76 -0.33
C ARG A 26 -0.20 -8.36 -0.57
N LYS A 27 0.72 -7.55 -1.11
CA LYS A 27 2.06 -8.02 -1.50
C LYS A 27 3.08 -6.89 -1.52
N LEU A 28 4.32 -7.21 -1.18
CA LEU A 28 5.48 -6.34 -1.37
C LEU A 28 6.28 -6.80 -2.59
N HIS A 29 6.42 -5.93 -3.58
CA HIS A 29 7.27 -6.14 -4.76
C HIS A 29 8.68 -5.58 -4.59
N ALA A 30 8.96 -4.89 -3.47
CA ALA A 30 10.30 -4.47 -3.11
C ALA A 30 11.25 -5.66 -2.92
N THR A 31 12.54 -5.44 -3.17
CA THR A 31 13.60 -6.45 -3.01
C THR A 31 14.73 -5.93 -2.12
N GLY A 32 15.58 -6.84 -1.64
CA GLY A 32 16.77 -6.51 -0.84
C GLY A 32 16.47 -5.69 0.43
N ALA A 33 17.28 -4.66 0.66
CA ALA A 33 17.20 -3.81 1.86
C ALA A 33 15.87 -3.04 1.98
N VAL A 34 15.24 -2.68 0.85
CA VAL A 34 13.95 -1.96 0.87
C VAL A 34 12.86 -2.87 1.42
N ARG A 35 12.80 -4.12 0.96
CA ARG A 35 11.84 -5.11 1.47
C ARG A 35 12.00 -5.33 2.97
N GLN A 36 13.25 -5.50 3.43
CA GLN A 36 13.52 -5.72 4.85
C GLN A 36 13.07 -4.52 5.68
N ARG A 37 13.39 -3.30 5.25
CA ARG A 37 12.93 -2.07 5.91
C ARG A 37 11.41 -1.98 6.00
N LEU A 38 10.68 -2.32 4.94
CA LEU A 38 9.21 -2.30 4.95
C LEU A 38 8.65 -3.27 6.00
N LEU A 39 9.24 -4.46 6.10
CA LEU A 39 8.86 -5.44 7.12
C LEU A 39 9.21 -4.96 8.53
N ASP A 40 10.38 -4.33 8.72
CA ASP A 40 10.80 -3.78 10.01
C ASP A 40 9.88 -2.63 10.47
N LEU A 41 9.28 -1.92 9.51
CA LEU A 41 8.26 -0.90 9.74
C LEU A 41 6.85 -1.50 10.00
N GLY A 42 6.66 -2.82 9.86
CA GLY A 42 5.36 -3.46 10.07
C GLY A 42 4.44 -3.48 8.85
N LEU A 43 4.94 -3.12 7.67
CA LEU A 43 4.20 -3.30 6.42
C LEU A 43 4.31 -4.75 5.97
N MET A 44 3.41 -5.60 6.46
CA MET A 44 3.37 -7.03 6.13
C MET A 44 2.10 -7.38 5.37
N PRO A 45 2.09 -8.44 4.53
CA PRO A 45 0.86 -8.93 3.91
C PRO A 45 -0.24 -9.21 4.95
N ASN A 46 -1.48 -8.89 4.60
CA ASN A 46 -2.69 -8.95 5.42
C ASN A 46 -2.73 -7.97 6.60
N VAL A 47 -1.85 -6.96 6.63
CA VAL A 47 -1.93 -5.88 7.61
C VAL A 47 -2.84 -4.76 7.08
N PRO A 48 -3.86 -4.35 7.85
CA PRO A 48 -4.67 -3.19 7.51
C PRO A 48 -3.87 -1.91 7.73
N VAL A 49 -3.90 -1.02 6.75
CA VAL A 49 -3.25 0.28 6.78
C VAL A 49 -4.22 1.36 6.31
N THR A 50 -4.11 2.56 6.87
CA THR A 50 -4.90 3.70 6.42
C THR A 50 -3.98 4.74 5.83
N VAL A 51 -4.26 5.21 4.61
CA VAL A 51 -3.55 6.38 4.08
C VAL A 51 -4.01 7.60 4.87
N VAL A 52 -3.11 8.27 5.57
CA VAL A 52 -3.44 9.46 6.36
C VAL A 52 -3.43 10.69 5.46
N ARG A 53 -2.35 10.87 4.70
CA ARG A 53 -2.18 11.99 3.76
C ARG A 53 -1.01 11.73 2.82
N ALA A 54 -1.06 12.35 1.64
CA ALA A 54 0.11 12.53 0.80
C ALA A 54 0.69 13.94 1.03
N ALA A 55 2.01 14.09 0.96
CA ALA A 55 2.63 15.40 1.03
C ALA A 55 2.21 16.29 -0.16
N PRO A 56 2.24 17.63 -0.01
CA PRO A 56 1.82 18.58 -1.07
C PRO A 56 2.60 18.42 -2.39
N LEU A 57 3.84 17.93 -2.31
CA LEU A 57 4.72 17.66 -3.46
C LEU A 57 4.68 16.18 -3.89
N ASN A 58 3.60 15.48 -3.58
CA ASN A 58 3.35 14.06 -3.83
C ASN A 58 4.24 13.05 -3.08
N ASP A 59 5.37 13.44 -2.48
CA ASP A 59 6.28 12.56 -1.73
C ASP A 59 6.72 13.23 -0.42
N PRO A 60 6.72 12.55 0.75
CA PRO A 60 6.30 11.17 1.02
C PRO A 60 4.79 10.98 1.23
N ILE A 61 4.35 9.72 1.29
CA ILE A 61 3.01 9.33 1.75
C ILE A 61 3.06 8.95 3.22
N GLU A 62 2.06 9.39 3.99
CA GLU A 62 1.90 9.05 5.40
C GLU A 62 0.78 8.03 5.55
N LEU A 63 1.12 6.95 6.25
CA LEU A 63 0.26 5.80 6.46
C LEU A 63 0.15 5.56 7.97
N ARG A 64 -1.00 5.04 8.39
CA ARG A 64 -1.19 4.55 9.74
C ARG A 64 -1.29 3.03 9.71
N VAL A 65 -0.41 2.38 10.45
CA VAL A 65 -0.36 0.94 10.67
C VAL A 65 -0.65 0.71 12.15
N ASP A 66 -1.80 0.14 12.47
CA ASP A 66 -2.34 0.12 13.85
C ASP A 66 -2.30 1.51 14.53
N ALA A 67 -1.52 1.65 15.60
CA ALA A 67 -1.35 2.88 16.37
C ALA A 67 -0.13 3.71 15.93
N SER A 68 0.62 3.24 14.93
CA SER A 68 1.87 3.86 14.47
C SER A 68 1.68 4.61 13.16
N ALA A 69 2.19 5.84 13.08
CA ALA A 69 2.27 6.59 11.83
C ALA A 69 3.63 6.35 11.17
N ILE A 70 3.61 6.03 9.88
CA ILE A 70 4.79 5.70 9.09
C ILE A 70 4.79 6.55 7.84
N THR A 71 5.94 7.16 7.56
CA THR A 71 6.17 7.87 6.30
C THR A 71 6.94 6.98 5.35
N LEU A 72 6.41 6.83 4.15
CA LEU A 72 6.91 5.96 3.11
C LEU A 72 7.19 6.80 1.87
N ARG A 73 8.33 6.59 1.20
CA ARG A 73 8.57 7.30 -0.06
C ARG A 73 7.60 6.79 -1.10
N ARG A 74 7.16 7.66 -2.03
CA ARG A 74 6.33 7.30 -3.19
C ARG A 74 6.89 6.12 -3.98
N GLN A 75 8.21 6.04 -4.10
CA GLN A 75 8.90 4.95 -4.79
C GLN A 75 8.73 3.62 -4.05
N GLU A 76 8.80 3.62 -2.73
CA GLU A 76 8.59 2.43 -1.91
C GLU A 76 7.10 2.05 -1.88
N ALA A 77 6.20 3.03 -1.72
CA ALA A 77 4.74 2.84 -1.76
C ALA A 77 4.24 2.28 -3.11
N ALA A 78 4.87 2.64 -4.22
CA ALA A 78 4.60 2.05 -5.54
C ALA A 78 4.85 0.54 -5.60
N THR A 79 5.73 0.02 -4.74
CA THR A 79 6.04 -1.41 -4.66
C THR A 79 5.12 -2.17 -3.71
N VAL A 80 4.24 -1.49 -3.00
CA VAL A 80 3.28 -2.10 -2.06
C VAL A 80 1.93 -2.25 -2.76
N GLU A 81 1.58 -3.50 -3.07
CA GLU A 81 0.28 -3.87 -3.60
C GLU A 81 -0.73 -3.97 -2.46
N VAL A 82 -1.91 -3.40 -2.66
CA VAL A 82 -2.98 -3.32 -1.66
C VAL A 82 -4.31 -3.73 -2.25
N ASP A 83 -5.17 -4.31 -1.41
CA ASP A 83 -6.57 -4.60 -1.70
C ASP A 83 -7.48 -3.71 -0.84
N GLU A 84 -8.73 -3.57 -1.26
CA GLU A 84 -9.78 -2.97 -0.43
C GLU A 84 -9.96 -3.83 0.83
N ALA A 85 -9.98 -3.20 2.01
CA ALA A 85 -10.14 -3.87 3.30
C ALA A 85 -11.59 -4.24 3.57
#